data_AF-C4MAL0-F1
#
_entry.id   AF-C4MAL0-F1
#
_cell.length_a   1.000
_cell.length_b   1.000
_cell.length_c   1.000
_cell.angle_alpha   90.00
_cell.angle_beta   90.00
_cell.angle_gamma   90.00
#
_symmetry.space_group_name_H-M   'P 1'
#
loop_
_entity.id
_entity.type
_entity.pdbx_description
1 polymer ?
#
loop_
_entity_poly.entity_id
_entity_poly.type
_entity_poly.pdbx_seq_one_letter_code
_entity_poly.pdbx_strand_id
1 'polypeptide(L)'
;MKHPHSKKFAKVRNYQSQQQAFLIGLLNDQCDIVFQKPFKISKKTLQFLTIKLILFPKQDEIDFSSLVKQKCESILSLEMKKGLEHKTAIRRFENNKHTIGLDLLRDILESFGYFFNTKKSSGKKGTLIMENIYEVFHNDVFIFSQRDIITKGEMINKYLTNIIRHSVDFTLPKNCNVINNIMCHI
;
A
#
# COMPACT_ATOMS: atom_id res chain seq x y z
N MET A 1 8.84 -3.59 30.18
CA MET A 1 7.65 -2.71 30.03
C MET A 1 7.46 -2.31 28.56
N LYS A 2 6.33 -2.64 27.92
CA LYS A 2 6.03 -2.23 26.53
C LYS A 2 5.35 -0.85 26.56
N HIS A 3 6.00 0.21 26.09
CA HIS A 3 5.44 1.56 26.08
C HIS A 3 4.15 1.66 25.22
N PRO A 4 3.07 2.31 25.69
CA PRO A 4 1.79 2.41 24.98
C PRO A 4 1.89 3.04 23.59
N HIS A 5 2.84 3.96 23.38
CA HIS A 5 3.12 4.55 22.07
C HIS A 5 3.51 3.53 21.00
N SER A 6 4.19 2.44 21.38
CA SER A 6 4.61 1.38 20.44
C SER A 6 3.42 0.60 19.88
N LYS A 7 2.37 0.37 20.68
CA LYS A 7 1.15 -0.34 20.26
C LYS A 7 0.33 0.50 19.29
N LYS A 8 0.15 1.79 19.57
CA LYS A 8 -0.58 2.71 18.68
C LYS A 8 0.13 2.86 17.33
N PHE A 9 1.46 2.98 17.34
CA PHE A 9 2.25 3.02 16.11
C PHE A 9 2.14 1.74 15.28
N ALA A 10 2.28 0.58 15.92
CA ALA A 10 2.17 -0.71 15.25
C ALA A 10 0.79 -0.90 14.62
N LYS A 11 -0.30 -0.49 15.30
CA LYS A 11 -1.66 -0.57 14.75
C LYS A 11 -1.81 0.26 13.47
N VAL A 12 -1.31 1.50 13.45
CA VAL A 12 -1.35 2.34 12.25
C VAL A 12 -0.55 1.74 11.10
N ARG A 13 0.67 1.24 11.38
CA ARG A 13 1.51 0.60 10.36
C ARG A 13 0.88 -0.68 9.83
N ASN A 14 0.30 -1.51 10.68
CA ASN A 14 -0.40 -2.72 10.25
C ASN A 14 -1.59 -2.38 9.36
N TYR A 15 -2.37 -1.36 9.72
CA TYR A 15 -3.51 -0.93 8.91
C TYR A 15 -3.08 -0.40 7.53
N GLN A 16 -1.95 0.31 7.44
CA GLN A 16 -1.36 0.68 6.15
C GLN A 16 -1.01 -0.54 5.30
N SER A 17 -0.30 -1.52 5.88
CA SER A 17 0.09 -2.73 5.17
C SER A 17 -1.11 -3.62 4.80
N GLN A 18 -2.16 -3.64 5.63
CA GLN A 18 -3.43 -4.33 5.34
C GLN A 18 -4.14 -3.69 4.16
N GLN A 19 -4.33 -2.36 4.17
CA GLN A 19 -4.92 -1.63 3.05
C GLN A 19 -4.12 -1.86 1.77
N GLN A 20 -2.79 -1.75 1.82
CA GLN A 20 -1.95 -1.97 0.64
C GLN A 20 -2.15 -3.38 0.07
N ALA A 21 -2.07 -4.40 0.90
CA ALA A 21 -2.24 -5.79 0.48
C ALA A 21 -3.65 -6.08 -0.05
N PHE A 22 -4.67 -5.45 0.54
CA PHE A 22 -6.04 -5.53 0.06
C PHE A 22 -6.20 -4.89 -1.34
N LEU A 23 -5.65 -3.69 -1.56
CA LEU A 23 -5.66 -3.02 -2.87
C LEU A 23 -4.89 -3.84 -3.92
N ILE A 24 -3.75 -4.42 -3.55
CA ILE A 24 -3.02 -5.40 -4.40
C ILE A 24 -3.94 -6.56 -4.78
N GLY A 25 -4.74 -7.06 -3.82
CA GLY A 25 -5.70 -8.13 -4.06
C GLY A 25 -6.75 -7.77 -5.10
N LEU A 26 -7.34 -6.58 -5.01
CA LEU A 26 -8.30 -6.08 -6.01
C LEU A 26 -7.64 -5.92 -7.38
N LEU A 27 -6.43 -5.40 -7.41
CA LEU A 27 -5.71 -5.08 -8.64
C LEU A 27 -5.22 -6.34 -9.38
N ASN A 28 -4.93 -7.43 -8.65
CA ASN A 28 -4.42 -8.67 -9.24
C ASN A 28 -5.40 -9.37 -10.19
N ASP A 29 -6.70 -9.05 -10.14
CA ASP A 29 -7.67 -9.52 -11.13
C ASP A 29 -7.47 -8.89 -12.52
N GLN A 30 -6.71 -7.80 -12.61
CA GLN A 30 -6.56 -7.01 -13.83
C GLN A 30 -5.15 -7.11 -14.44
N CYS A 31 -4.11 -7.29 -13.62
CA CYS A 31 -2.71 -7.21 -14.03
C CYS A 31 -1.77 -8.12 -13.23
N ASP A 32 -0.56 -8.33 -13.76
CA ASP A 32 0.55 -8.91 -13.00
C ASP A 32 1.18 -7.82 -12.13
N ILE A 33 1.68 -8.20 -10.94
CA ILE A 33 2.32 -7.25 -10.02
C ILE A 33 3.71 -7.76 -9.68
N VAL A 34 4.73 -6.96 -10.00
CA VAL A 34 6.14 -7.29 -9.73
C VAL A 34 6.54 -6.67 -8.40
N PHE A 35 7.02 -7.50 -7.49
CA PHE A 35 7.53 -7.12 -6.18
C PHE A 35 9.05 -7.22 -6.15
N GLN A 36 9.66 -6.31 -5.42
CA GLN A 36 11.07 -6.37 -5.07
C GLN A 36 11.24 -6.84 -3.63
N LYS A 37 12.28 -7.65 -3.37
CA LYS A 37 12.68 -8.00 -2.00
C LYS A 37 12.93 -6.75 -1.17
N PRO A 38 12.25 -6.56 -0.02
CA PRO A 38 12.53 -5.45 0.87
C PRO A 38 13.89 -5.64 1.52
N PHE A 39 14.65 -4.55 1.67
CA PHE A 39 15.95 -4.56 2.34
C PHE A 39 15.86 -5.03 3.81
N LYS A 40 14.73 -4.75 4.46
CA LYS A 40 14.43 -5.20 5.83
C LYS A 40 13.03 -5.77 5.91
N ILE A 41 12.92 -6.94 6.52
CA ILE A 41 11.63 -7.56 6.87
C ILE A 41 11.25 -7.12 8.28
N SER A 42 10.03 -6.63 8.44
CA SER A 42 9.50 -6.27 9.77
C SER A 42 9.27 -7.51 10.62
N LYS A 43 9.76 -7.48 11.86
CA LYS A 43 9.51 -8.53 12.87
C LYS A 43 8.33 -8.20 13.80
N LYS A 44 7.84 -6.97 13.78
CA LYS A 44 6.84 -6.45 14.76
C LYS A 44 5.53 -6.00 14.12
N THR A 45 5.54 -5.67 12.84
CA THR A 45 4.38 -5.20 12.07
C THR A 45 4.27 -6.02 10.79
N LEU A 46 3.10 -5.99 10.17
CA LEU A 46 2.94 -6.45 8.79
C LEU A 46 3.87 -5.67 7.87
N GLN A 47 4.40 -6.37 6.87
CA GLN A 47 5.37 -5.80 5.93
C GLN A 47 4.64 -4.86 4.97
N PHE A 48 5.13 -3.64 4.79
CA PHE A 48 4.70 -2.84 3.64
C PHE A 48 5.46 -3.35 2.42
N LEU A 49 4.72 -3.86 1.43
CA LEU A 49 5.27 -4.58 0.28
C LEU A 49 5.89 -3.58 -0.71
N THR A 50 7.05 -3.92 -1.27
CA THR A 50 7.70 -3.07 -2.28
C THR A 50 7.23 -3.48 -3.66
N ILE A 51 6.24 -2.77 -4.20
CA ILE A 51 5.80 -2.92 -5.59
C ILE A 51 6.82 -2.20 -6.48
N LYS A 52 7.33 -2.92 -7.48
CA LYS A 52 8.26 -2.43 -8.50
C LYS A 52 7.49 -1.98 -9.73
N LEU A 53 6.78 -2.92 -10.37
CA LEU A 53 6.02 -2.71 -11.60
C LEU A 53 4.59 -3.24 -11.46
N ILE A 54 3.68 -2.65 -12.22
CA ILE A 54 2.35 -3.18 -12.52
C ILE A 54 2.29 -3.40 -14.04
N LEU A 55 2.03 -4.64 -14.48
CA LEU A 55 2.08 -5.03 -15.89
C LEU A 55 0.69 -5.38 -16.40
N PHE A 56 0.19 -4.62 -17.36
CA PHE A 56 -1.13 -4.83 -17.95
C PHE A 56 -1.06 -5.75 -19.18
N PRO A 57 -2.13 -6.50 -19.51
CA PRO A 57 -2.13 -7.48 -20.61
C PRO A 57 -1.76 -6.95 -22.00
N LYS A 58 -1.80 -5.62 -22.23
CA LYS A 58 -1.53 -4.98 -23.54
C LYS A 58 -0.13 -4.36 -23.65
N GLN A 59 0.84 -4.84 -22.88
CA GLN A 59 2.23 -4.32 -22.81
C GLN A 59 2.35 -2.91 -22.20
N ASP A 60 1.28 -2.36 -21.64
CA ASP A 60 1.39 -1.18 -20.79
C ASP A 60 1.97 -1.58 -19.44
N GLU A 61 2.92 -0.78 -18.95
CA GLU A 61 3.50 -0.96 -17.62
C GLU A 61 3.51 0.35 -16.85
N ILE A 62 3.36 0.23 -15.53
CA ILE A 62 3.57 1.33 -14.61
C ILE A 62 4.78 0.99 -13.75
N ASP A 63 5.86 1.79 -13.87
CA ASP A 63 6.95 1.79 -12.89
C ASP A 63 6.49 2.47 -11.60
N PHE A 64 5.76 1.69 -10.81
CA PHE A 64 5.15 2.10 -9.56
C PHE A 64 6.20 2.67 -8.60
N SER A 65 7.35 2.01 -8.49
CA SER A 65 8.41 2.42 -7.58
C SER A 65 9.01 3.78 -7.93
N SER A 66 9.21 4.03 -9.23
CA SER A 66 9.72 5.29 -9.76
C SER A 66 8.71 6.43 -9.58
N LEU A 67 7.43 6.22 -9.90
CA LEU A 67 6.39 7.25 -9.73
C LEU A 67 6.23 7.68 -8.27
N VAL A 68 6.19 6.71 -7.34
CA VAL A 68 6.11 7.03 -5.91
C VAL A 68 7.35 7.79 -5.45
N LYS A 69 8.55 7.36 -5.91
CA LYS A 69 9.81 8.04 -5.56
C LYS A 69 9.84 9.47 -6.08
N GLN A 70 9.52 9.70 -7.35
CA GLN A 70 9.49 11.03 -7.96
C GLN A 70 8.54 11.97 -7.22
N LYS A 71 7.34 11.49 -6.85
CA LYS A 71 6.38 12.30 -6.07
C LYS A 71 6.92 12.64 -4.68
N CYS A 72 7.55 11.69 -3.99
CA CYS A 72 8.18 11.94 -2.69
C CYS A 72 9.35 12.94 -2.81
N GLU A 73 10.19 12.82 -3.83
CA GLU A 73 11.32 13.73 -4.08
C GLU A 73 10.84 15.15 -4.37
N SER A 74 9.79 15.31 -5.18
CA SER A 74 9.15 16.60 -5.44
C SER A 74 8.70 17.30 -4.13
N ILE A 75 8.03 16.56 -3.24
CA ILE A 75 7.62 17.09 -1.92
C ILE A 75 8.85 17.44 -1.07
N LEU A 76 9.84 16.55 -1.03
CA LEU A 76 11.06 16.73 -0.26
C LEU A 76 11.81 18.01 -0.68
N SER A 77 12.00 18.20 -1.98
CA SER A 77 12.67 19.38 -2.53
C SER A 77 11.93 20.67 -2.19
N LEU A 78 10.59 20.66 -2.22
CA LEU A 78 9.78 21.82 -1.82
C LEU A 78 9.90 22.13 -0.32
N GLU A 79 9.95 21.11 0.53
CA GLU A 79 10.13 21.29 1.98
C GLU A 79 11.53 21.80 2.34
N MET A 80 12.57 21.27 1.69
CA MET A 80 13.95 21.72 1.90
C MET A 80 14.15 23.16 1.43
N LYS A 81 13.54 23.57 0.31
CA LYS A 81 13.51 24.97 -0.13
C LYS A 81 12.87 25.91 0.89
N LYS A 82 11.97 25.41 1.74
CA LYS A 82 11.33 26.16 2.83
C LYS A 82 12.13 26.12 4.15
N GLY A 83 13.37 25.64 4.12
CA GLY A 83 14.27 25.62 5.28
C GLY A 83 14.10 24.42 6.21
N LEU A 84 13.45 23.34 5.76
CA LEU A 84 13.37 22.12 6.57
C LEU A 84 14.73 21.42 6.67
N GLU A 85 15.14 21.07 7.89
CA GLU A 85 16.37 20.30 8.13
C GLU A 85 16.35 18.95 7.39
N HIS A 86 17.45 18.63 6.71
CA HIS A 86 17.62 17.44 5.87
C HIS A 86 17.22 16.13 6.58
N LYS A 87 17.62 15.96 7.85
CA LYS A 87 17.27 14.77 8.65
C LYS A 87 15.76 14.62 8.85
N THR A 88 15.06 15.72 9.11
CA THR A 88 13.61 15.73 9.25
C THR A 88 12.91 15.48 7.91
N ALA A 89 13.48 16.01 6.83
CA ALA A 89 13.00 15.86 5.47
C ALA A 89 13.05 14.38 5.01
N ILE A 90 14.18 13.68 5.19
CA ILE A 90 14.30 12.24 4.89
C ILE A 90 13.30 11.41 5.71
N ARG A 91 13.12 11.72 7.00
CA ARG A 91 12.15 11.00 7.82
C ARG A 91 10.71 11.18 7.29
N ARG A 92 10.37 12.34 6.73
CA ARG A 92 9.05 12.59 6.12
C ARG A 92 8.91 11.87 4.80
N PHE A 93 9.95 11.86 3.97
CA PHE A 93 10.02 11.09 2.73
C PHE A 93 9.60 9.63 2.93
N GLU A 94 10.21 8.95 3.89
CA GLU A 94 9.90 7.53 4.19
C GLU A 94 8.45 7.31 4.65
N ASN A 95 7.86 8.27 5.36
CA ASN A 95 6.46 8.17 5.78
C ASN A 95 5.49 8.47 4.63
N ASN A 96 5.80 9.48 3.82
CA ASN A 96 4.99 9.89 2.68
C ASN A 96 4.99 8.82 1.58
N LYS A 97 6.07 8.05 1.44
CA LYS A 97 6.16 6.93 0.49
C LYS A 97 5.00 5.93 0.65
N HIS A 98 4.60 5.62 1.88
CA HIS A 98 3.48 4.71 2.13
C HIS A 98 2.15 5.35 1.73
N THR A 99 1.93 6.62 2.10
CA THR A 99 0.70 7.34 1.77
C THR A 99 0.53 7.48 0.26
N ILE A 100 1.58 7.94 -0.44
CA ILE A 100 1.57 8.11 -1.89
C ILE A 100 1.39 6.77 -2.60
N GLY A 101 2.02 5.69 -2.11
CA GLY A 101 1.81 4.36 -2.68
C GLY A 101 0.37 3.87 -2.53
N LEU A 102 -0.27 4.12 -1.38
CA LEU A 102 -1.69 3.79 -1.19
C LEU A 102 -2.59 4.62 -2.09
N ASP A 103 -2.32 5.92 -2.21
CA ASP A 103 -3.07 6.82 -3.08
C ASP A 103 -2.95 6.39 -4.55
N LEU A 104 -1.73 6.09 -5.03
CA LEU A 104 -1.52 5.63 -6.40
C LEU A 104 -2.24 4.30 -6.70
N LEU A 105 -2.24 3.35 -5.77
CA LEU A 105 -3.00 2.10 -5.94
C LEU A 105 -4.51 2.36 -6.02
N ARG A 106 -5.02 3.28 -5.17
CA ARG A 106 -6.42 3.67 -5.19
C ARG A 106 -6.78 4.33 -6.52
N ASP A 107 -5.99 5.31 -6.96
CA ASP A 107 -6.21 6.04 -8.22
C ASP A 107 -6.20 5.08 -9.43
N ILE A 108 -5.33 4.05 -9.43
CA ILE A 108 -5.34 3.00 -10.46
C ILE A 108 -6.64 2.19 -10.39
N LEU A 109 -7.07 1.76 -9.20
CA LEU A 109 -8.30 0.98 -9.03
C LEU A 109 -9.57 1.78 -9.39
N GLU A 110 -9.58 3.08 -9.14
CA GLU A 110 -10.67 3.97 -9.57
C GLU A 110 -10.86 3.94 -11.10
N SER A 111 -9.77 3.84 -11.86
CA SER A 111 -9.86 3.66 -13.33
C SER A 111 -10.49 2.33 -13.77
N PHE A 112 -10.58 1.35 -12.86
CA PHE A 112 -11.27 0.06 -13.06
C PHE A 112 -12.69 0.02 -12.47
N GLY A 113 -13.26 1.18 -12.10
CA GLY A 113 -14.64 1.29 -11.59
C GLY A 113 -14.79 1.02 -10.10
N TYR A 114 -13.69 0.96 -9.34
CA TYR A 114 -13.76 0.91 -7.88
C TYR A 114 -13.98 2.29 -7.28
N PHE A 115 -14.70 2.34 -6.17
CA PHE A 115 -14.90 3.55 -5.38
C PHE A 115 -14.63 3.26 -3.90
N PHE A 116 -14.03 4.22 -3.20
CA PHE A 116 -13.53 4.03 -1.84
C PHE A 116 -14.05 5.12 -0.91
N ASN A 117 -14.78 4.72 0.12
CA ASN A 117 -15.06 5.65 1.21
C ASN A 117 -13.86 5.71 2.17
N THR A 118 -13.39 6.92 2.46
CA THR A 118 -12.18 7.13 3.25
C THR A 118 -12.40 8.08 4.44
N LYS A 119 -11.59 7.91 5.49
CA LYS A 119 -11.50 8.82 6.64
C LYS A 119 -10.09 9.36 6.76
N LYS A 120 -9.96 10.68 6.83
CA LYS A 120 -8.67 11.33 7.06
C LYS A 120 -8.10 10.91 8.42
N SER A 121 -6.83 10.52 8.42
CA SER A 121 -6.10 10.28 9.66
C SER A 121 -5.88 11.60 10.41
N SER A 122 -5.67 11.52 11.72
CA SER A 122 -5.32 12.69 12.55
C SER A 122 -3.99 13.37 12.18
N GLY A 123 -3.26 12.80 11.20
CA GLY A 123 -2.01 13.33 10.68
C GLY A 123 -0.87 13.36 11.70
N LYS A 124 0.33 13.68 11.21
CA LYS A 124 1.43 14.22 12.00
C LYS A 124 1.84 15.52 11.35
N LYS A 125 2.26 16.52 12.14
CA LYS A 125 2.65 17.84 11.63
C LYS A 125 3.70 17.71 10.52
N GLY A 126 3.32 18.13 9.31
CA GLY A 126 4.17 18.14 8.12
C GLY A 126 4.38 16.78 7.42
N THR A 127 3.58 15.76 7.70
CA THR A 127 3.47 14.58 6.80
C THR A 127 2.13 14.63 6.08
N LEU A 128 2.04 13.96 4.93
CA LEU A 128 0.77 13.83 4.23
C LEU A 128 -0.30 13.19 5.15
N ILE A 129 -1.51 13.74 5.08
CA ILE A 129 -2.66 13.17 5.77
C ILE A 129 -3.07 11.94 4.97
N MET A 130 -2.93 10.76 5.58
CA MET A 130 -3.39 9.53 4.97
C MET A 130 -4.91 9.43 5.03
N GLU A 131 -5.50 8.92 3.97
CA GLU A 131 -6.91 8.58 3.86
C GLU A 131 -7.10 7.09 4.10
N ASN A 132 -7.74 6.75 5.23
CA ASN A 132 -8.01 5.38 5.61
C ASN A 132 -9.31 4.91 4.96
N ILE A 133 -9.20 3.97 4.04
CA ILE A 133 -10.31 3.28 3.39
C ILE A 133 -11.08 2.51 4.46
N TYR A 134 -12.40 2.63 4.47
CA TYR A 134 -13.26 1.85 5.36
C TYR A 134 -14.39 1.12 4.65
N GLU A 135 -14.72 1.47 3.40
CA GLU A 135 -15.62 0.70 2.54
C GLU A 135 -15.14 0.77 1.10
N VAL A 136 -15.43 -0.29 0.34
CA VAL A 136 -15.13 -0.38 -1.09
C VAL A 136 -16.39 -0.76 -1.86
N PHE A 137 -16.59 -0.09 -2.98
CA PHE A 137 -17.67 -0.27 -3.92
C PHE A 137 -17.08 -0.58 -5.30
N HIS A 138 -17.84 -1.28 -6.14
CA HIS A 138 -17.51 -1.51 -7.55
C HIS A 138 -18.77 -1.31 -8.37
N ASN A 139 -18.74 -0.40 -9.34
CA ASN A 139 -19.91 -0.01 -10.12
C ASN A 139 -21.14 0.31 -9.24
N ASP A 140 -20.94 1.15 -8.22
CA ASP A 140 -21.94 1.59 -7.23
C ASP A 140 -22.51 0.51 -6.30
N VAL A 141 -22.04 -0.74 -6.41
CA VAL A 141 -22.44 -1.83 -5.49
C VAL A 141 -21.45 -1.89 -4.33
N PHE A 142 -21.96 -2.06 -3.10
CA PHE A 142 -21.11 -2.30 -1.94
C PHE A 142 -20.45 -3.68 -2.02
N ILE A 143 -19.12 -3.72 -1.86
CA ILE A 143 -18.32 -4.93 -2.06
C ILE A 143 -17.64 -5.35 -0.75
N PHE A 144 -16.91 -4.45 -0.09
CA PHE A 144 -16.14 -4.78 1.11
C PHE A 144 -16.31 -3.75 2.24
N SER A 145 -16.42 -4.27 3.47
CA SER A 145 -16.40 -3.47 4.70
C SER A 145 -14.97 -3.23 5.20
N GLN A 146 -14.84 -2.39 6.22
CA GLN A 146 -13.57 -2.17 6.92
C GLN A 146 -13.01 -3.47 7.51
N ARG A 147 -13.90 -4.35 8.00
CA ARG A 147 -13.49 -5.64 8.55
C ARG A 147 -12.84 -6.50 7.47
N ASP A 148 -13.43 -6.52 6.28
CA ASP A 148 -12.92 -7.29 5.14
C ASP A 148 -11.55 -6.76 4.68
N ILE A 149 -11.40 -5.43 4.60
CA ILE A 149 -10.12 -4.79 4.26
C ILE A 149 -9.02 -5.24 5.23
N ILE A 150 -9.31 -5.29 6.53
CA ILE A 150 -8.35 -5.72 7.56
C ILE A 150 -8.02 -7.21 7.42
N THR A 151 -9.04 -8.07 7.36
CA THR A 151 -8.85 -9.52 7.40
C THR A 151 -8.22 -10.04 6.10
N LYS A 152 -8.79 -9.68 4.94
CA LYS A 152 -8.29 -10.09 3.62
C LYS A 152 -6.92 -9.48 3.35
N GLY A 153 -6.75 -8.19 3.67
CA GLY A 153 -5.46 -7.51 3.58
C GLY A 153 -4.37 -8.18 4.41
N GLU A 154 -4.67 -8.61 5.64
CA GLU A 154 -3.70 -9.35 6.45
C GLU A 154 -3.34 -10.72 5.87
N MET A 155 -4.33 -11.47 5.35
CA MET A 155 -4.11 -12.77 4.72
C MET A 155 -3.21 -12.65 3.49
N ILE A 156 -3.51 -11.71 2.59
CA ILE A 156 -2.71 -11.44 1.39
C ILE A 156 -1.31 -10.98 1.78
N ASN A 157 -1.21 -10.07 2.76
CA ASN A 157 0.09 -9.58 3.22
C ASN A 157 1.00 -10.71 3.71
N LYS A 158 0.47 -11.61 4.55
CA LYS A 158 1.21 -12.75 5.07
C LYS A 158 1.66 -13.69 3.97
N TYR A 159 0.76 -14.00 3.03
CA TYR A 159 1.05 -14.84 1.86
C TYR A 159 2.21 -14.26 1.03
N LEU A 160 2.08 -13.01 0.56
CA LEU A 160 3.09 -12.36 -0.28
C LEU A 160 4.41 -12.16 0.48
N THR A 161 4.36 -11.77 1.75
CA THR A 161 5.57 -11.60 2.57
C THR A 161 6.32 -12.91 2.77
N ASN A 162 5.62 -14.05 2.81
CA ASN A 162 6.28 -15.35 2.89
C ASN A 162 7.07 -15.64 1.61
N ILE A 163 6.50 -15.36 0.45
CA ILE A 163 7.15 -15.61 -0.85
C ILE A 163 8.35 -14.66 -1.05
N ILE A 164 8.12 -13.35 -0.89
CA ILE A 164 9.12 -12.30 -1.16
C ILE A 164 10.35 -12.39 -0.24
N ARG A 165 10.25 -13.06 0.92
CA ARG A 165 11.39 -13.31 1.79
C ARG A 165 12.50 -14.13 1.12
N HIS A 166 12.13 -14.99 0.17
CA HIS A 166 13.03 -15.97 -0.45
C HIS A 166 13.42 -15.63 -1.89
N SER A 167 12.74 -14.69 -2.55
CA SER A 167 12.98 -14.30 -3.94
C SER A 167 13.61 -12.91 -4.04
N VAL A 168 14.44 -12.67 -5.06
CA VAL A 168 15.03 -11.33 -5.33
C VAL A 168 13.96 -10.40 -5.88
N ASP A 169 13.33 -10.80 -6.98
CA ASP A 169 12.09 -10.22 -7.51
C ASP A 169 11.04 -11.34 -7.60
N PHE A 170 9.77 -11.01 -7.34
CA PHE A 170 8.65 -11.94 -7.42
C PHE A 170 7.52 -11.31 -8.23
N THR A 171 7.05 -12.01 -9.27
CA THR A 171 5.87 -11.60 -10.03
C THR A 171 4.66 -12.37 -9.52
N LEU A 172 3.67 -11.66 -8.99
CA LEU A 172 2.35 -12.20 -8.73
C LEU A 172 1.58 -12.22 -10.05
N PRO A 173 1.29 -13.41 -10.63
CA PRO A 173 0.55 -13.49 -11.87
C PRO A 173 -0.89 -13.02 -11.66
N LYS A 174 -1.45 -12.40 -12.68
CA LYS A 174 -2.86 -12.02 -12.80
C LYS A 174 -3.73 -13.23 -12.47
N ASN A 175 -4.85 -12.99 -11.78
CA ASN A 175 -5.81 -14.01 -11.37
C ASN A 175 -5.17 -15.11 -10.52
N CYS A 176 -4.27 -14.74 -9.59
CA CYS A 176 -3.66 -15.72 -8.70
C CYS A 176 -4.76 -16.41 -7.87
N ASN A 177 -4.91 -17.72 -8.03
CA ASN A 177 -5.95 -18.50 -7.35
C ASN A 177 -6.00 -18.28 -5.84
N VAL A 178 -4.84 -18.17 -5.18
CA VAL A 178 -4.78 -17.92 -3.73
C VAL A 178 -5.35 -16.56 -3.37
N ILE A 179 -5.00 -15.52 -4.14
CA ILE A 179 -5.52 -14.17 -3.92
C ILE A 179 -7.01 -14.12 -4.21
N ASN A 180 -7.45 -14.69 -5.33
CA ASN A 180 -8.86 -14.76 -5.70
C ASN A 180 -9.69 -15.43 -4.61
N ASN A 181 -9.25 -16.58 -4.09
CA ASN A 181 -9.93 -17.27 -3.00
C ASN A 181 -10.02 -16.43 -1.71
N ILE A 182 -9.01 -15.62 -1.41
CA ILE A 182 -9.07 -14.69 -0.27
C ILE A 182 -10.05 -13.55 -0.55
N MET A 183 -10.08 -13.07 -1.78
CA MET A 183 -10.90 -11.93 -2.19
C MET A 183 -12.37 -12.28 -2.38
N CYS A 184 -12.72 -13.52 -2.72
CA CYS A 184 -14.11 -13.98 -2.90
C CYS A 184 -15.06 -13.46 -1.80
N HIS A 185 -16.22 -12.96 -2.24
CA HIS A 185 -17.35 -12.68 -1.37
C HIS A 185 -17.93 -14.01 -0.90
N ILE A 186 -18.26 -14.10 0.40
CA ILE A 186 -19.15 -15.14 0.90
C ILE A 186 -20.57 -14.76 0.48
#